data_AF-A0A9D0TFC0-F1
#
_entry.id   AF-A0A9D0TFC0-F1
#
_cell.length_a   1.000
_cell.length_b   1.000
_cell.length_c   1.000
_cell.angle_alpha   90.00
_cell.angle_beta   90.00
_cell.angle_gamma   90.00
#
_symmetry.space_group_name_H-M   'P 1'
#
loop_
_entity.id
_entity.type
_entity.pdbx_description
1 polymer ?
#
loop_
_entity_poly.entity_id
_entity_poly.type
_entity_poly.pdbx_seq_one_letter_code
_entity_poly.pdbx_strand_id
1 'polypeptide(L)' 'MQENRENQKVPSVIFHTRRGHEWVDVSSDDIFRGKTVVVFALPGAFTP' A
#
# COMPACT_ATOMS: atom_id res chain seq x y z
N MET A 1 -6.37 19.39 6.11
CA MET A 1 -7.12 18.23 6.64
C MET A 1 -7.04 17.12 5.62
N GLN A 2 -6.81 15.89 6.06
CA GLN A 2 -6.89 14.74 5.14
C GLN A 2 -8.36 14.43 4.89
N GLU A 3 -8.74 14.23 3.63
CA GLU A 3 -10.11 13.86 3.27
C GLU A 3 -10.38 12.41 3.68
N ASN A 4 -11.56 12.17 4.30
CA ASN A 4 -12.02 10.82 4.58
C ASN A 4 -12.36 10.09 3.25
N ARG A 5 -11.95 8.82 3.14
CA ARG A 5 -12.16 7.97 1.94
C ARG A 5 -12.91 6.66 2.24
N GLU A 6 -13.67 6.62 3.33
CA GLU A 6 -14.52 5.46 3.66
C GLU A 6 -15.51 5.15 2.53
N ASN A 7 -15.85 3.87 2.37
CA ASN A 7 -16.71 3.32 1.31
C ASN A 7 -16.21 3.50 -0.13
N GLN A 8 -15.01 4.07 -0.33
CA GLN A 8 -14.34 4.09 -1.63
C GLN A 8 -13.45 2.85 -1.79
N LYS A 9 -13.30 2.39 -3.03
CA LYS A 9 -12.36 1.31 -3.32
C LYS A 9 -10.92 1.80 -3.12
N VAL A 10 -10.06 0.90 -2.65
CA VAL A 10 -8.61 1.17 -2.61
C VAL A 10 -8.13 1.48 -4.04
N PRO A 11 -7.36 2.57 -4.24
CA PRO A 11 -6.83 2.90 -5.56
C PRO A 11 -5.99 1.77 -6.15
N SER A 12 -6.13 1.54 -7.45
CA SER A 12 -5.31 0.58 -8.18
C SER A 12 -3.92 1.18 -8.39
N VAL A 13 -2.90 0.61 -7.75
CA VAL A 13 -1.51 1.07 -7.86
C VAL A 13 -0.54 -0.10 -7.87
N ILE A 14 0.68 0.14 -8.36
CA ILE A 14 1.81 -0.79 -8.25
C ILE A 14 2.76 -0.27 -7.17
N PHE A 15 3.09 -1.12 -6.21
CA PHE A 15 4.13 -0.90 -5.22
C PHE A 15 5.43 -1.50 -5.74
N HIS A 16 6.44 -0.64 -5.93
CA HIS A 16 7.79 -1.08 -6.28
C HIS A 16 8.50 -1.55 -5.01
N THR A 17 8.59 -2.87 -4.85
CA THR A 17 9.20 -3.51 -3.68
C THR A 17 10.54 -4.15 -4.05
N ARG A 18 11.33 -4.53 -3.04
CA ARG A 18 12.52 -5.35 -3.25
C ARG A 18 12.35 -6.69 -2.55
N ARG A 19 12.64 -7.79 -3.24
CA ARG A 19 12.77 -9.13 -2.67
C ARG A 19 14.21 -9.60 -2.88
N GLY A 20 14.97 -9.71 -1.79
CA GLY A 20 16.42 -9.87 -1.88
C GLY A 20 17.06 -8.64 -2.55
N HIS A 21 17.74 -8.85 -3.68
CA HIS A 21 18.41 -7.79 -4.45
C HIS A 21 17.67 -7.38 -5.72
N GLU A 22 16.48 -7.93 -5.97
CA GLU A 22 15.70 -7.68 -7.18
C GLU A 22 14.49 -6.78 -6.90
N TRP A 23 14.21 -5.91 -7.87
CA TRP A 23 12.98 -5.13 -7.90
C TRP A 23 11.81 -6.02 -8.31
N VAL A 24 10.73 -5.95 -7.54
CA VAL A 24 9.52 -6.71 -7.78
C VAL A 24 8.33 -5.78 -7.61
N ASP A 25 7.50 -5.74 -8.64
CA ASP A 25 6.24 -5.01 -8.63
C ASP A 25 5.17 -5.85 -7.94
N VAL A 26 4.48 -5.23 -6.98
CA VAL A 26 3.35 -5.82 -6.27
C VAL A 26 2.15 -4.93 -6.49
N SER A 27 1.06 -5.44 -7.05
CA SER A 27 -0.15 -4.64 -7.25
C SER A 27 -0.92 -4.48 -5.94
N SER A 28 -1.68 -3.40 -5.81
CA SER A 28 -2.67 -3.25 -4.74
C SER A 28 -3.67 -4.42 -4.70
N ASP A 29 -4.01 -4.98 -5.86
CA ASP A 29 -4.91 -6.12 -5.94
C ASP A 29 -4.33 -7.39 -5.32
N ASP A 30 -3.02 -7.63 -5.47
CA ASP A 30 -2.33 -8.75 -4.82
C ASP A 30 -2.41 -8.68 -3.28
N ILE A 31 -2.47 -7.45 -2.74
CA ILE A 31 -2.50 -7.18 -1.31
C ILE A 31 -3.94 -7.20 -0.76
N PHE A 32 -4.88 -6.56 -1.45
CA PHE A 32 -6.21 -6.25 -0.90
C PHE A 32 -7.34 -7.15 -1.41
N ARG A 33 -7.20 -7.78 -2.59
CA ARG A 33 -8.32 -8.54 -3.19
C ARG A 33 -8.66 -9.75 -2.33
N GLY A 34 -9.92 -9.86 -1.92
CA GLY A 34 -10.44 -11.01 -1.16
C GLY A 34 -9.85 -11.13 0.26
N LYS A 35 -9.21 -10.06 0.77
CA LYS A 35 -8.56 -10.04 2.08
C LYS A 35 -9.06 -8.84 2.87
N THR A 36 -9.31 -9.04 4.16
CA THR A 36 -9.49 -7.92 5.09
C THR A 36 -8.11 -7.51 5.60
N VAL A 37 -7.72 -6.26 5.34
CA VAL A 37 -6.37 -5.76 5.60
C VAL A 37 -6.45 -4.50 6.45
N VAL A 38 -5.59 -4.40 7.47
CA VAL A 38 -5.37 -3.17 8.24
C VAL A 38 -4.08 -2.52 7.74
N VAL A 39 -4.12 -1.22 7.44
CA VAL A 39 -2.98 -0.46 6.91
C VAL A 39 -2.73 0.77 7.78
N PHE A 40 -1.47 1.04 8.05
CA PHE A 40 -0.99 2.28 8.66
C PHE A 40 -0.01 2.96 7.70
N ALA A 41 -0.12 4.27 7.54
CA ALA A 41 0.80 5.07 6.76
C ALA A 41 1.68 5.89 7.69
N LEU A 42 2.98 5.95 7.40
CA LEU A 42 3.96 6.72 8.16
C LEU A 42 4.50 7.88 7.30
N PRO A 43 4.95 8.99 7.90
CA PRO A 43 5.48 10.14 7.14
C PRO A 43 6.69 9.81 6.28
N GLY A 44 7.54 8.89 6.73
CA GLY A 44 8.72 8.43 6.02
C GLY A 44 9.50 7.38 6.81
N ALA A 45 10.39 6.66 6.14
CA ALA A 45 11.38 5.83 6.82
C ALA A 45 12.51 6.72 7.36
N PHE A 46 13.10 6.34 8.49
CA PHE A 46 14.22 7.06 9.13
C PHE A 46 13.91 8.51 9.53
N THR A 47 12.64 8.84 9.79
CA THR A 47 12.22 10.08 10.44
C THR A 47 12.05 9.85 11.95
N PRO A 48 12.40 10.83 12.83
CA PRO A 48 12.18 10.71 14.27
C PRO A 48 10.72 10.50 14.67
#